data_AF-A0AAT9TIB0-F1
#
_entry.id   AF-A0AAT9TIB0-F1
#
_cell.length_a   1.000
_cell.length_b   1.000
_cell.length_c   1.000
_cell.angle_alpha   90.00
_cell.angle_beta   90.00
_cell.angle_gamma   90.00
#
_symmetry.space_group_name_H-M   'P 1'
#
loop_
_entity.id
_entity.type
_entity.pdbx_description
1 polymer ?
#
loop_
_entity_poly.entity_id
_entity_poly.type
_entity_poly.pdbx_seq_one_letter_code
_entity_poly.pdbx_strand_id
1 'polypeptide(L)'
;MQLNQAPAEGGTTGGSTSGDLKSNRKTWVKAGEGVTGLKDGVGKALTKLADGQAGLGDTTGSQSAAAQKELYASWKKYVSDVSGRCEALGGLLRGAGHDLSKSDEEAQAELEKLKVTYGDTEPVGGQAKEK
;
A
#
# COMPACT_ATOMS: atom_id res chain seq x y z
N MET A 1 11.69 29.80 53.89
CA MET A 1 10.97 28.68 53.27
C MET A 1 11.57 28.42 51.92
N GLN A 2 12.04 27.19 51.71
CA GLN A 2 12.89 26.75 50.60
C GLN A 2 12.13 26.60 49.28
N LEU A 3 12.86 26.77 48.18
CA LEU A 3 12.47 26.43 46.82
C LEU A 3 12.34 24.90 46.68
N ASN A 4 11.15 24.44 46.29
CA ASN A 4 10.98 23.09 45.76
C ASN A 4 10.84 23.19 44.24
N GLN A 5 11.94 22.95 43.52
CA GLN A 5 11.90 22.62 42.09
C GLN A 5 11.60 21.13 41.96
N ALA A 6 10.58 20.80 41.15
CA ALA A 6 10.44 19.47 40.55
C ALA A 6 10.82 19.61 39.07
N PRO A 7 11.61 18.69 38.49
CA PRO A 7 11.82 18.65 37.05
C PRO A 7 10.64 17.90 36.42
N ALA A 8 9.90 18.58 35.53
CA ALA A 8 8.93 17.93 34.65
C ALA A 8 9.32 18.25 33.20
N GLU A 9 10.15 17.36 32.66
CA GLU A 9 9.96 16.67 31.38
C GLU A 9 9.25 17.48 30.25
N GLY A 10 10.04 17.80 29.23
CA GLY A 10 9.63 17.58 27.84
C GLY A 10 8.46 18.40 27.29
N GLY A 11 8.49 19.72 27.40
CA GLY A 11 7.59 20.59 26.64
C GLY A 11 8.09 20.83 25.21
N THR A 12 7.77 19.96 24.26
CA THR A 12 7.84 20.30 22.83
C THR A 12 6.62 21.15 22.47
N THR A 13 6.65 22.42 22.87
CA THR A 13 5.82 23.46 22.24
C THR A 13 6.55 23.98 21.02
N GLY A 14 6.29 23.36 19.87
CA GLY A 14 6.75 23.84 18.57
C GLY A 14 5.61 23.68 17.58
N GLY A 15 4.87 24.76 17.35
CA GLY A 15 3.75 24.78 16.42
C GLY A 15 4.18 24.31 15.03
N SER A 16 3.37 23.44 14.43
CA SER A 16 3.46 23.06 13.02
C SER A 16 3.17 24.29 12.16
N THR A 17 4.19 25.10 11.95
CA THR A 17 4.21 26.09 10.88
C THR A 17 4.37 25.37 9.56
N SER A 18 3.60 25.81 8.56
CA SER A 18 3.57 25.39 7.15
C SER A 18 4.93 25.34 6.40
N GLY A 19 6.07 25.48 7.10
CA GLY A 19 7.44 25.33 6.59
C GLY A 19 8.05 23.94 6.75
N ASP A 20 7.35 22.98 7.36
CA ASP A 20 7.79 21.57 7.46
C ASP A 20 7.67 20.77 6.14
N LEU A 21 7.19 21.41 5.06
CA LEU A 21 7.09 20.84 3.72
C LEU A 21 8.42 20.80 2.96
N LYS A 22 9.56 21.15 3.58
CA LYS A 22 10.86 20.65 3.09
C LYS A 22 10.99 19.16 3.42
N SER A 23 10.29 18.33 2.64
CA SER A 23 10.66 16.97 2.27
C SER A 23 11.80 16.41 3.12
N ASN A 24 11.48 15.78 4.26
CA ASN A 24 12.47 14.96 4.92
C ASN A 24 12.70 13.77 4.00
N ARG A 25 13.73 13.85 3.12
CA ARG A 25 14.16 12.78 2.20
C ARG A 25 14.06 11.41 2.85
N LYS A 26 14.51 11.31 4.11
CA LYS A 26 14.51 10.05 4.85
C LYS A 26 13.09 9.51 5.06
N THR A 27 12.10 10.36 5.28
CA THR A 27 10.69 9.99 5.38
C THR A 27 10.15 9.45 4.06
N TRP A 28 10.40 10.13 2.94
CA TRP A 28 9.97 9.67 1.61
C TRP A 28 10.60 8.35 1.21
N VAL A 29 11.92 8.22 1.39
CA VAL A 29 12.65 6.97 1.14
C VAL A 29 12.11 5.84 2.03
N LYS A 30 11.95 6.09 3.34
CA LYS A 30 11.44 5.08 4.28
C LYS A 30 10.00 4.67 3.97
N ALA A 31 9.15 5.61 3.55
CA ALA A 31 7.81 5.31 3.10
C ALA A 31 7.84 4.41 1.84
N GLY A 32 8.68 4.75 0.86
CA GLY A 32 8.88 3.93 -0.34
C GLY A 32 9.39 2.53 -0.04
N GLU A 33 10.33 2.40 0.90
CA GLU A 33 10.82 1.11 1.40
C GLU A 33 9.71 0.30 2.09
N GLY A 34 8.90 0.94 2.95
CA GLY A 34 7.79 0.28 3.62
C GLY A 34 6.75 -0.26 2.63
N VAL A 35 6.37 0.53 1.63
CA VAL A 35 5.43 0.10 0.57
C VAL A 35 6.05 -1.01 -0.29
N THR A 36 7.35 -0.92 -0.61
CA THR A 36 8.05 -2.00 -1.31
C THR A 36 8.11 -3.27 -0.46
N GLY A 37 8.28 -3.17 0.87
CA GLY A 37 8.25 -4.32 1.77
C GLY A 37 6.87 -4.99 1.83
N LEU A 38 5.79 -4.22 1.68
CA LEU A 38 4.44 -4.79 1.55
C LEU A 38 4.31 -5.64 0.28
N LYS A 39 4.94 -5.23 -0.84
CA LYS A 39 5.01 -6.02 -2.09
C LYS A 39 5.56 -7.42 -1.82
N ASP A 40 6.58 -7.57 -0.99
CA ASP A 40 7.15 -8.89 -0.67
C ASP A 40 6.15 -9.79 0.06
N GLY A 41 5.38 -9.22 0.99
CA GLY A 41 4.29 -9.93 1.67
C GLY A 41 3.19 -10.37 0.69
N VAL A 42 2.80 -9.47 -0.22
CA VAL A 42 1.83 -9.74 -1.29
C VAL A 42 2.34 -10.82 -2.25
N GLY A 43 3.62 -10.79 -2.60
CA GLY A 43 4.27 -11.81 -3.42
C GLY A 43 4.23 -13.19 -2.78
N LYS A 44 4.52 -13.29 -1.47
CA LYS A 44 4.36 -14.54 -0.71
C LYS A 44 2.91 -15.04 -0.70
N ALA A 45 1.93 -14.13 -0.62
CA ALA A 45 0.52 -14.50 -0.70
C ALA A 45 0.15 -15.05 -2.08
N LEU A 46 0.67 -14.46 -3.17
CA LEU A 46 0.50 -14.99 -4.54
C LEU A 46 1.08 -16.39 -4.69
N THR A 47 2.27 -16.65 -4.15
CA THR A 47 2.87 -18.00 -4.15
C THR A 47 1.95 -18.98 -3.43
N LYS A 48 1.52 -18.66 -2.20
CA LYS A 48 0.61 -19.53 -1.44
C LYS A 48 -0.72 -19.78 -2.14
N LEU A 49 -1.26 -18.77 -2.83
CA LEU A 49 -2.49 -18.91 -3.61
C LEU A 49 -2.28 -19.86 -4.80
N ALA A 50 -1.15 -19.77 -5.49
CA ALA A 50 -0.80 -20.69 -6.58
C ALA A 50 -0.58 -22.11 -6.07
N ASP A 51 0.11 -22.27 -4.94
CA ASP A 51 0.33 -23.57 -4.29
C ASP A 51 -0.99 -24.21 -3.88
N GLY A 52 -1.92 -23.44 -3.31
CA GLY A 52 -3.26 -23.94 -2.93
C GLY A 52 -4.16 -24.33 -4.10
N GLN A 53 -3.90 -23.77 -5.29
CA GLN A 53 -4.62 -24.13 -6.52
C GLN A 53 -4.01 -25.36 -7.22
N ALA A 54 -2.76 -25.70 -6.89
CA ALA A 54 -2.06 -26.81 -7.52
C ALA A 54 -2.84 -28.12 -7.33
N GLY A 55 -2.94 -28.92 -8.38
CA GLY A 55 -3.61 -30.22 -8.34
C GLY A 55 -5.11 -30.21 -8.65
N LEU A 56 -5.75 -29.05 -8.89
CA LEU A 56 -7.18 -29.01 -9.25
C LEU A 56 -7.53 -29.76 -10.56
N GLY A 57 -6.57 -29.90 -11.48
CA GLY A 57 -6.72 -30.69 -12.70
C GLY A 57 -7.82 -30.18 -13.64
N ASP A 58 -8.41 -31.09 -14.41
CA ASP A 58 -9.60 -30.79 -15.22
C ASP A 58 -10.83 -30.65 -14.33
N THR A 59 -11.65 -29.64 -14.60
CA THR A 59 -12.85 -29.31 -13.81
C THR A 59 -14.13 -29.90 -14.40
N THR A 60 -14.04 -30.65 -15.51
CA THR A 60 -15.18 -31.28 -16.17
C THR A 60 -15.99 -32.13 -15.19
N GLY A 61 -17.30 -31.87 -15.11
CA GLY A 61 -18.22 -32.63 -14.25
C GLY A 61 -18.28 -32.17 -12.79
N SER A 62 -17.47 -31.19 -12.36
CA SER A 62 -17.49 -30.64 -11.00
C SER A 62 -17.70 -29.13 -10.99
N GLN A 63 -18.91 -28.71 -10.62
CA GLN A 63 -19.26 -27.28 -10.52
C GLN A 63 -18.45 -26.56 -9.44
N SER A 64 -18.15 -27.23 -8.32
CA SER A 64 -17.32 -26.66 -7.26
C SER A 64 -15.87 -26.47 -7.70
N ALA A 65 -15.32 -27.39 -8.51
CA ALA A 65 -13.98 -27.23 -9.08
C ALA A 65 -13.93 -26.08 -10.09
N ALA A 66 -14.93 -25.94 -10.95
CA ALA A 66 -15.03 -24.79 -11.86
C ALA A 66 -15.10 -23.46 -11.09
N ALA A 67 -15.96 -23.36 -10.08
CA ALA A 67 -16.07 -22.18 -9.23
C ALA A 67 -14.76 -21.85 -8.50
N GLN A 68 -14.05 -22.87 -7.98
CA GLN A 68 -12.74 -22.66 -7.34
C GLN A 68 -11.71 -22.10 -8.32
N LYS A 69 -11.68 -22.57 -9.57
CA LYS A 69 -10.78 -22.08 -10.62
C LYS A 69 -11.04 -20.62 -10.97
N GLU A 70 -12.31 -20.23 -11.05
CA GLU A 70 -12.72 -18.84 -11.29
C GLU A 70 -12.35 -17.93 -10.11
N LEU A 71 -12.61 -18.37 -8.88
CA LEU A 71 -12.21 -17.64 -7.66
C LEU A 71 -10.70 -17.45 -7.61
N TYR A 72 -9.92 -18.50 -7.86
CA TYR A 72 -8.46 -18.39 -7.94
C TYR A 72 -8.02 -17.36 -8.98
N ALA A 73 -8.59 -17.40 -10.19
CA ALA A 73 -8.23 -16.45 -11.24
C ALA A 73 -8.52 -15.00 -10.82
N SER A 74 -9.67 -14.76 -10.20
CA SER A 74 -10.07 -13.44 -9.68
C SER A 74 -9.10 -12.95 -8.58
N TRP A 75 -8.84 -13.78 -7.56
CA TRP A 75 -7.93 -13.43 -6.47
C TRP A 75 -6.49 -13.25 -6.94
N LYS A 76 -6.01 -14.11 -7.86
CA LYS A 76 -4.68 -13.97 -8.44
C LYS A 76 -4.54 -12.63 -9.16
N LYS A 77 -5.53 -12.24 -9.95
CA LYS A 77 -5.55 -10.93 -10.62
C LYS A 77 -5.49 -9.79 -9.60
N TYR A 78 -6.41 -9.78 -8.64
CA TYR A 78 -6.49 -8.73 -7.63
C TYR A 78 -5.17 -8.57 -6.84
N VAL A 79 -4.62 -9.66 -6.30
CA VAL A 79 -3.40 -9.61 -5.51
C VAL A 79 -2.19 -9.24 -6.37
N SER A 80 -2.17 -9.61 -7.65
CA SER A 80 -1.14 -9.15 -8.61
C SER A 80 -1.22 -7.65 -8.86
N ASP A 81 -2.43 -7.11 -9.02
CA ASP A 81 -2.66 -5.68 -9.20
C ASP A 81 -2.24 -4.90 -7.95
N VAL A 82 -2.51 -5.42 -6.73
CA VAL A 82 -2.01 -4.85 -5.47
C VAL A 82 -0.48 -4.88 -5.39
N SER A 83 0.16 -5.94 -5.85
CA SER A 83 1.62 -6.02 -5.93
C SER A 83 2.19 -4.93 -6.84
N GLY A 84 1.59 -4.73 -8.01
CA GLY A 84 1.94 -3.66 -8.94
C GLY A 84 1.75 -2.27 -8.34
N ARG A 85 0.65 -2.04 -7.61
CA ARG A 85 0.41 -0.79 -6.84
C ARG A 85 1.54 -0.50 -5.87
N CYS A 86 1.94 -1.50 -5.08
CA CYS A 86 3.01 -1.36 -4.11
C CYS A 86 4.36 -1.04 -4.78
N GLU A 87 4.66 -1.68 -5.91
CA GLU A 87 5.86 -1.39 -6.68
C GLU A 87 5.89 0.05 -7.20
N ALA A 88 4.82 0.47 -7.87
CA ALA A 88 4.77 1.78 -8.50
C ALA A 88 4.76 2.92 -7.46
N LEU A 89 3.95 2.78 -6.39
CA LEU A 89 3.93 3.75 -5.30
C LEU A 89 5.26 3.76 -4.52
N GLY A 90 5.81 2.59 -4.20
CA GLY A 90 7.10 2.49 -3.50
C GLY A 90 8.25 3.11 -4.28
N GLY A 91 8.25 2.93 -5.61
CA GLY A 91 9.21 3.56 -6.53
C GLY A 91 9.08 5.09 -6.56
N LEU A 92 7.86 5.60 -6.69
CA LEU A 92 7.59 7.05 -6.68
C LEU A 92 8.07 7.70 -5.38
N LEU A 93 7.66 7.16 -4.22
CA LEU A 93 8.02 7.71 -2.91
C LEU A 93 9.54 7.74 -2.71
N ARG A 94 10.23 6.68 -3.13
CA ARG A 94 11.70 6.62 -3.07
C ARG A 94 12.35 7.63 -4.01
N GLY A 95 11.81 7.77 -5.22
CA GLY A 95 12.24 8.76 -6.21
C GLY A 95 12.08 10.19 -5.71
N ALA A 96 10.92 10.54 -5.14
CA ALA A 96 10.67 11.86 -4.56
C ALA A 96 11.62 12.21 -3.40
N GLY A 97 12.06 11.20 -2.62
CA GLY A 97 13.09 11.41 -1.61
C GLY A 97 14.50 11.60 -2.18
N HIS A 98 14.82 10.90 -3.26
CA HIS A 98 16.16 10.92 -3.87
C HIS A 98 16.38 12.16 -4.75
N ASP A 99 15.40 12.49 -5.58
CA ASP A 99 15.44 13.58 -6.55
C ASP A 99 14.92 14.88 -5.93
N LEU A 100 15.83 15.63 -5.30
CA LEU A 100 15.53 16.94 -4.72
C LEU A 100 15.11 18.00 -5.77
N SER A 101 15.19 17.66 -7.06
CA SER A 101 14.72 18.49 -8.17
C SER A 101 13.23 18.34 -8.44
N LYS A 102 12.59 17.27 -7.95
CA LYS A 102 11.14 17.14 -8.08
C LYS A 102 10.45 18.04 -7.08
N SER A 103 9.58 18.91 -7.55
CA SER A 103 8.76 19.72 -6.67
C SER A 103 7.66 18.86 -6.02
N ASP A 104 7.11 19.32 -4.89
CA ASP A 104 6.01 18.62 -4.23
C ASP A 104 4.79 18.51 -5.16
N GLU A 105 4.59 19.49 -6.05
CA GLU A 105 3.52 19.49 -7.06
C GLU A 105 3.74 18.39 -8.12
N GLU A 106 4.98 18.13 -8.54
CA GLU A 106 5.29 17.04 -9.46
C GLU A 106 5.06 15.68 -8.81
N ALA A 107 5.48 15.51 -7.56
CA ALA A 107 5.22 14.31 -6.77
C ALA A 107 3.71 14.09 -6.59
N GLN A 108 2.95 15.15 -6.29
CA GLN A 108 1.50 15.09 -6.19
C GLN A 108 0.85 14.69 -7.53
N ALA A 109 1.28 15.25 -8.65
CA ALA A 109 0.74 14.91 -9.96
C ALA A 109 1.00 13.44 -10.33
N GLU A 110 2.15 12.89 -9.98
CA GLU A 110 2.45 11.47 -10.17
C GLU A 110 1.60 10.57 -9.25
N LEU A 111 1.33 10.99 -8.01
CA LEU A 111 0.43 10.28 -7.09
C LEU A 111 -1.02 10.26 -7.61
N GLU A 112 -1.53 11.36 -8.16
CA GLU A 112 -2.87 11.39 -8.76
C GLU A 112 -2.97 10.48 -9.99
N LYS A 113 -1.92 10.40 -10.82
CA LYS A 113 -1.87 9.43 -11.93
C LYS A 113 -1.91 7.99 -11.44
N LEU A 114 -1.20 7.67 -10.36
CA LEU A 114 -1.26 6.34 -9.73
C LEU A 114 -2.67 6.02 -9.23
N LYS A 115 -3.35 6.98 -8.60
CA LYS A 115 -4.73 6.80 -8.12
C LYS A 115 -5.71 6.48 -9.24
N VAL A 116 -5.56 7.13 -10.40
CA VAL A 116 -6.36 6.84 -11.61
C VAL A 116 -6.00 5.46 -12.18
N THR A 117 -4.70 5.15 -12.29
CA THR A 117 -4.19 3.88 -12.83
C THR A 117 -4.66 2.68 -12.00
N TYR A 118 -4.69 2.88 -10.69
CA TYR A 118 -5.02 1.89 -9.71
C TYR A 118 -6.32 2.23 -8.99
N GLY A 119 -7.34 2.60 -9.78
CA GLY A 119 -8.69 2.83 -9.28
C GLY A 119 -9.08 1.75 -8.29
N ASP A 120 -9.57 2.16 -7.12
CA ASP A 120 -9.87 1.20 -6.07
C ASP A 120 -10.90 0.19 -6.59
N THR A 121 -10.69 -1.07 -6.23
CA THR A 121 -11.75 -2.05 -6.47
C THR A 121 -12.87 -1.67 -5.53
N GLU A 122 -14.08 -1.41 -6.04
CA GLU A 122 -15.20 -1.16 -5.14
C GLU A 122 -15.27 -2.28 -4.09
N PRO A 123 -15.63 -1.98 -2.84
CA PRO A 123 -15.75 -3.01 -1.83
C PRO A 123 -16.77 -4.07 -2.28
N VAL A 124 -16.27 -5.19 -2.79
CA VAL A 124 -17.07 -6.31 -3.34
C VAL A 124 -17.61 -7.25 -2.24
N GLY A 125 -17.57 -6.86 -0.98
CA GLY A 125 -18.03 -7.66 0.17
C GLY A 125 -18.82 -6.84 1.17
N GLY A 126 -19.95 -7.38 1.64
CA GLY A 126 -20.77 -6.76 2.69
C GLY A 126 -21.88 -5.82 2.22
N GLN A 127 -22.13 -5.71 0.90
CA GLN A 127 -23.33 -5.04 0.42
C GLN A 127 -24.56 -5.87 0.84
N ALA A 128 -25.33 -5.35 1.80
CA ALA A 128 -26.63 -5.92 2.13
C ALA A 128 -27.48 -5.91 0.84
N LYS A 129 -28.00 -7.08 0.45
CA LYS A 129 -29.04 -7.10 -0.58
C LYS A 129 -30.20 -6.26 -0.06
N GLU A 130 -30.50 -5.16 -0.76
CA GLU A 130 -31.74 -4.42 -0.52
C GLU A 130 -32.91 -5.39 -0.65
N LYS A 131 -33.81 -5.33 0.32
CA LYS A 131 -35.00 -6.20 0.44
C LYS A 131 -36.06 -5.82 -0.56
#